data_AF-A0A9Q3CQA1-F1
#
_entry.id   AF-A0A9Q3CQA1-F1
#
_cell.length_a   1.000
_cell.length_b   1.000
_cell.length_c   1.000
_cell.angle_alpha   90.00
_cell.angle_beta   90.00
_cell.angle_gamma   90.00
#
_symmetry.space_group_name_H-M   'P 1'
#
loop_
_entity.id
_entity.type
_entity.pdbx_description
1 polymer ?
#
loop_
_entity_poly.entity_id
_entity_poly.type
_entity_poly.pdbx_seq_one_letter_code
_entity_poly.pdbx_strand_id
1 'polypeptide(L)'
;MLSKNIPAFYIGEEPLGQIRGHDIKLYLDVERPYPPMLRRPPYPASLETRKEIAKHINGLLDMDFIRKIGHNEIVEVTNLS
;
A
#
# COMPACT_ATOMS: atom_id res chain seq x y z
N MET A 1 6.69 33.45 9.09
CA MET A 1 5.74 32.68 8.24
C MET A 1 5.90 31.18 8.49
N LEU A 2 7.12 30.61 8.42
CA LEU A 2 7.40 29.21 8.77
C LEU A 2 6.99 28.82 10.21
N SER A 3 7.25 29.66 11.21
CA SER A 3 6.93 29.36 12.62
C SER A 3 5.43 29.30 12.96
N LYS A 4 4.55 29.83 12.10
CA LYS A 4 3.10 29.87 12.36
C LYS A 4 2.36 28.65 11.81
N ASN A 5 2.98 27.92 10.88
CA ASN A 5 2.36 26.82 10.14
C ASN A 5 3.13 25.51 10.33
N ILE A 6 3.81 25.33 11.47
CA ILE A 6 4.59 24.13 11.79
C ILE A 6 3.78 22.83 11.55
N PRO A 7 2.48 22.73 11.90
CA PRO A 7 1.67 21.53 11.64
C PRO A 7 1.39 21.24 10.15
N ALA A 8 1.69 22.17 9.24
CA ALA A 8 1.55 21.94 7.80
C ALA A 8 2.82 21.31 7.20
N PHE A 9 3.88 21.14 7.98
CA PHE A 9 5.11 20.49 7.53
C PHE A 9 5.22 19.11 8.15
N TYR A 10 5.48 18.11 7.31
CA TYR A 10 5.77 16.78 7.79
C TYR A 10 7.14 16.76 8.48
N ILE A 11 7.15 16.46 9.79
CA ILE A 11 8.37 16.39 10.61
C ILE A 11 8.76 14.97 11.01
N GLY A 12 8.10 13.95 10.45
CA GLY A 12 8.46 12.54 10.66
C GLY A 12 7.81 11.84 11.86
N GLU A 13 7.03 12.56 12.66
CA GLU A 13 6.38 12.03 13.88
C GLU A 13 4.88 11.79 13.70
N GLU A 14 4.29 12.33 12.63
CA GLU A 14 2.85 12.25 12.36
C GLU A 14 2.55 11.07 11.42
N PRO A 15 1.47 10.31 11.61
CA PRO A 15 1.09 9.29 10.65
C PRO A 15 0.69 9.96 9.33
N LEU A 16 1.51 9.77 8.29
CA LEU A 16 1.14 10.15 6.93
C LEU A 16 -0.16 9.40 6.54
N GLY A 17 -1.04 10.01 5.74
CA GLY A 17 -2.18 9.30 5.16
C GLY A 17 -3.46 9.21 6.02
N GLN A 18 -3.54 9.83 7.20
CA GLN A 18 -4.81 9.97 7.95
C GLN A 18 -5.82 10.97 7.33
N ILE A 19 -5.76 11.21 6.02
CA ILE A 19 -6.73 12.04 5.32
C ILE A 19 -8.00 11.21 5.10
N ARG A 20 -9.01 11.45 5.92
CA ARG A 20 -10.30 10.76 5.84
C ARG A 20 -11.10 11.22 4.61
N GLY A 21 -11.88 10.31 4.03
CA GLY A 21 -12.86 10.62 2.98
C GLY A 21 -12.30 10.66 1.55
N HIS A 22 -11.08 10.18 1.32
CA HIS A 22 -10.44 10.08 0.01
C HIS A 22 -10.28 8.62 -0.45
N ASP A 23 -11.15 7.74 0.06
CA ASP A 23 -11.12 6.32 -0.27
C ASP A 23 -11.51 6.09 -1.73
N ILE A 24 -10.65 5.37 -2.47
CA ILE A 24 -10.89 5.05 -3.88
C ILE A 24 -11.54 3.68 -3.98
N LYS A 25 -12.68 3.60 -4.66
CA LYS A 25 -13.29 2.32 -5.06
C LYS A 25 -12.83 1.97 -6.46
N LEU A 26 -12.02 0.91 -6.56
CA LEU A 26 -11.58 0.33 -7.83
C LEU A 26 -12.43 -0.89 -8.13
N TYR A 27 -12.84 -1.03 -9.39
CA TYR A 27 -13.60 -2.18 -9.89
C TYR A 27 -12.82 -2.85 -11.01
N LEU A 28 -12.79 -4.17 -11.00
CA LEU A 28 -12.31 -4.94 -12.14
C LEU A 28 -13.45 -5.07 -13.15
N ASP A 29 -13.14 -4.90 -14.42
CA ASP A 29 -14.03 -5.12 -15.56
C ASP A 29 -14.14 -6.61 -15.94
N VAL A 30 -13.49 -7.49 -15.18
CA VAL A 30 -13.43 -8.93 -15.41
C VAL A 30 -13.79 -9.72 -14.15
N GLU A 31 -14.48 -10.83 -14.35
CA GLU A 31 -14.85 -11.78 -13.30
C GLU A 31 -13.80 -12.90 -13.16
N ARG A 32 -13.90 -13.68 -12.08
CA ARG A 32 -13.04 -14.86 -11.88
C ARG A 32 -13.38 -15.94 -12.92
N PRO A 33 -12.39 -16.72 -13.40
CA PRO A 33 -10.99 -16.72 -12.99
C PRO A 33 -10.20 -15.53 -13.56
N TYR A 34 -9.46 -14.85 -12.67
CA TYR A 34 -8.63 -13.71 -13.07
C TYR A 34 -7.56 -14.13 -14.11
N PRO A 35 -7.20 -13.22 -15.05
CA PRO A 35 -6.17 -13.49 -16.04
C PRO A 35 -4.89 -14.06 -15.40
N PRO A 36 -4.27 -15.11 -15.98
CA PRO A 36 -3.00 -15.66 -15.47
C PRO A 36 -1.90 -14.61 -15.31
N MET A 37 -2.00 -13.52 -16.08
CA MET A 37 -1.11 -12.37 -16.02
C MET A 37 -1.05 -11.70 -14.64
N LEU A 38 -2.13 -11.76 -13.86
CA LEU A 38 -2.19 -11.24 -12.49
C LEU A 38 -1.56 -12.19 -11.46
N ARG A 39 -1.23 -13.44 -11.85
CA ARG A 39 -0.60 -14.45 -11.01
C ARG A 39 0.89 -14.63 -11.28
N ARG A 40 1.51 -13.67 -11.95
CA ARG A 40 2.94 -13.74 -12.27
C ARG A 40 3.75 -13.71 -10.97
N PRO A 41 4.76 -14.59 -10.82
CA PRO A 41 5.67 -14.50 -9.69
C PRO A 41 6.40 -13.15 -9.75
N PRO A 42 6.82 -12.61 -8.59
CA PRO A 42 7.64 -11.41 -8.57
C PRO A 42 8.94 -11.67 -9.35
N TYR A 43 9.38 -10.65 -10.09
CA TYR A 43 10.64 -10.73 -10.82
C TYR A 43 11.80 -10.97 -9.85
N PRO A 44 12.78 -11.84 -10.18
CA PRO A 44 13.91 -12.09 -9.30
C PRO A 44 14.72 -10.82 -9.06
N ALA A 45 15.00 -10.54 -7.79
CA ALA A 45 15.84 -9.43 -7.37
C ALA A 45 17.12 -9.95 -6.69
N SER A 46 18.22 -9.20 -6.84
CA SER A 46 19.49 -9.51 -6.19
C SER A 46 19.32 -9.54 -4.66
N LEU A 47 20.22 -10.23 -3.94
CA LEU A 47 20.17 -10.27 -2.48
C LEU A 47 20.31 -8.87 -1.86
N GLU A 48 21.21 -8.06 -2.40
CA GLU A 48 21.44 -6.69 -1.97
C GLU A 48 20.21 -5.82 -2.19
N THR A 49 19.62 -5.89 -3.40
CA THR A 49 18.39 -5.17 -3.74
C THR A 49 17.25 -5.56 -2.81
N ARG A 50 17.08 -6.85 -2.50
CA ARG A 50 16.05 -7.31 -1.56
C ARG A 50 16.23 -6.75 -0.15
N LYS A 51 17.47 -6.64 0.34
CA LYS A 51 17.75 -6.08 1.67
C LYS A 51 17.38 -4.61 1.76
N GLU A 52 17.73 -3.82 0.75
CA GLU A 52 17.39 -2.39 0.74
C GLU A 52 15.88 -2.16 0.59
N ILE A 53 15.22 -2.89 -0.30
CA ILE A 53 13.75 -2.83 -0.44
C ILE A 53 13.06 -3.21 0.87
N ALA A 54 13.55 -4.23 1.58
CA ALA A 54 12.95 -4.68 2.84
C ALA A 54 12.94 -3.57 3.91
N LYS A 55 13.97 -2.73 3.98
CA LYS A 55 13.99 -1.58 4.91
C LYS A 55 12.85 -0.62 4.64
N HIS A 56 12.56 -0.33 3.37
CA HIS A 56 11.48 0.58 2.99
C HIS A 56 10.10 -0.06 3.19
N ILE A 57 9.96 -1.35 2.88
CA ILE A 57 8.71 -2.09 3.16
C ILE A 57 8.39 -2.05 4.65
N ASN A 58 9.37 -2.26 5.53
CA ASN A 58 9.16 -2.19 6.97
C ASN A 58 8.68 -0.81 7.41
N GLY A 59 9.27 0.27 6.89
CA GLY A 59 8.79 1.62 7.20
C GLY A 59 7.35 1.86 6.75
N LEU A 60 6.95 1.34 5.58
CA LEU A 60 5.57 1.45 5.11
C LEU A 60 4.59 0.61 5.94
N LEU A 61 5.02 -0.53 6.49
CA LEU A 61 4.23 -1.34 7.42
C LEU A 61 4.04 -0.59 8.76
N ASP A 62 5.10 0.00 9.29
CA ASP A 62 5.07 0.74 10.56
C ASP A 62 4.16 1.98 10.48
N MET A 63 4.10 2.62 9.30
CA MET A 63 3.21 3.75 9.02
C MET A 63 1.76 3.33 8.66
N ASP A 64 1.45 2.03 8.66
CA ASP A 64 0.14 1.48 8.27
C ASP A 64 -0.31 1.86 6.84
N PHE A 65 0.65 2.13 5.94
CA PHE A 65 0.40 2.41 4.52
C PHE A 65 0.11 1.14 3.73
N ILE A 66 0.79 0.07 4.12
CA ILE A 66 0.62 -1.26 3.53
C ILE A 66 0.39 -2.25 4.67
N ARG A 67 -0.31 -3.34 4.36
CA ARG A 67 -0.49 -4.46 5.29
C ARG A 67 -0.26 -5.78 4.58
N LYS A 68 0.07 -6.80 5.35
CA LYS A 68 0.19 -8.16 4.83
C LYS A 68 -1.20 -8.73 4.56
N ILE A 69 -1.40 -9.24 3.35
CA ILE A 69 -2.60 -9.99 2.94
C ILE A 69 -2.28 -11.48 2.94
N GLY A 70 -3.17 -12.29 3.52
CA GLY A 70 -3.05 -13.75 3.46
C GLY A 70 -3.25 -14.30 2.03
N HIS A 71 -2.62 -15.42 1.69
CA HIS A 71 -2.72 -16.01 0.34
C HIS A 71 -4.17 -16.29 -0.13
N ASN A 72 -5.05 -16.60 0.83
CA ASN A 72 -6.47 -16.87 0.59
C ASN A 72 -7.38 -15.79 1.20
N GLU A 73 -6.82 -14.69 1.70
CA GLU A 73 -7.62 -13.60 2.23
C GLU A 73 -8.36 -12.92 1.07
N ILE A 74 -9.68 -13.01 1.09
CA ILE A 74 -10.52 -12.27 0.17
C ILE A 74 -10.55 -10.84 0.68
N VAL A 75 -9.70 -9.99 0.11
CA VAL A 75 -9.84 -8.55 0.27
C VAL A 75 -11.02 -8.15 -0.60
N GLU A 76 -12.09 -7.63 0.00
CA GLU A 76 -13.20 -7.05 -0.75
C GLU A 76 -12.67 -5.87 -1.56
N VAL A 77 -12.33 -6.12 -2.82
CA VAL A 77 -12.38 -5.10 -3.85
C VAL A 77 -13.87 -4.88 -4.08
N THR A 78 -14.43 -3.92 -3.34
CA THR A 78 -15.87 -3.64 -3.19
C THR A 78 -16.71 -4.13 -4.37
N ASN A 79 -17.46 -5.22 -4.20
CA ASN A 79 -18.49 -5.63 -5.16
C ASN A 79 -19.73 -4.76 -4.93
N LEU A 80 -20.39 -4.32 -6.02
CA LEU A 80 -21.69 -3.65 -5.94
C LEU A 80 -22.78 -4.68 -5.61
N SER A 81 -23.60 -4.38 -4.60
CA SER A 81 -24.99 -4.80 -4.50
C SER A 81 -25.87 -3.93 -5.37
#